data_AF-A0A5J4JL78-F1
#
_entry.id   AF-A0A5J4JL78-F1
#
_cell.length_a   1.000
_cell.length_b   1.000
_cell.length_c   1.000
_cell.angle_alpha   90.00
_cell.angle_beta   90.00
_cell.angle_gamma   90.00
#
_symmetry.space_group_name_H-M   'P 1'
#
loop_
_entity.id
_entity.type
_entity.pdbx_description
1 polymer ?
#
loop_
_entity_poly.entity_id
_entity_poly.type
_entity_poly.pdbx_seq_one_letter_code
_entity_poly.pdbx_strand_id
1 'polypeptide(L)' 'MQGTTLKKIRLYYGFTQQELADKLGITRGYLSQLERGLKPVSLRVQIKLAKYTTPKRDLIDTLDQLKNLTQSEKSS' A
#
# COMPACT_ATOMS: atom_id res chain seq x y z
N MET A 1 4.53 -3.39 8.98
CA MET A 1 4.61 -3.05 7.54
C MET A 1 6.01 -2.58 7.18
N GLN A 2 6.61 -3.10 6.10
CA GLN A 2 7.91 -2.61 5.61
C GLN A 2 7.74 -1.32 4.78
N GLY A 3 8.76 -0.47 4.71
CA GLY A 3 8.74 0.77 3.92
C GLY A 3 8.45 0.53 2.42
N THR A 4 8.99 -0.55 1.88
CA THR A 4 8.75 -1.00 0.50
C THR A 4 7.28 -1.35 0.25
N THR A 5 6.57 -1.88 1.25
CA THR A 5 5.12 -2.14 1.18
C THR A 5 4.32 -0.85 1.10
N LEU A 6 4.69 0.18 1.89
CA LEU A 6 4.02 1.49 1.86
C LEU A 6 4.10 2.13 0.47
N LYS A 7 5.27 2.10 -0.15
CA LYS A 7 5.47 2.61 -1.52
C LYS A 7 4.60 1.88 -2.54
N LYS A 8 4.52 0.55 -2.45
CA LYS A 8 3.67 -0.27 -3.34
C LYS A 8 2.20 0.11 -3.20
N ILE A 9 1.70 0.23 -1.98
CA ILE A 9 0.32 0.66 -1.71
C ILE A 9 0.08 2.06 -2.29
N ARG A 10 0.98 3.00 -2.04
CA ARG A 10 0.86 4.37 -2.57
C ARG A 10 0.72 4.38 -4.10
N LEU A 11 1.61 3.66 -4.78
CA LEU A 11 1.60 3.58 -6.25
C LEU A 11 0.38 2.84 -6.77
N TYR A 12 -0.06 1.78 -6.10
CA TYR A 12 -1.27 1.03 -6.44
C TYR A 12 -2.52 1.94 -6.46
N TYR A 13 -2.64 2.84 -5.49
CA TYR A 13 -3.73 3.84 -5.43
C TYR A 13 -3.46 5.11 -6.25
N GLY A 14 -2.37 5.16 -7.03
CA GLY A 14 -2.06 6.28 -7.92
C GLY A 14 -1.63 7.57 -7.22
N PHE A 15 -1.30 7.54 -5.94
CA PHE A 15 -0.90 8.75 -5.21
C PHE A 15 0.57 9.11 -5.44
N THR A 16 0.84 10.40 -5.56
CA THR A 16 2.18 10.97 -5.35
C THR A 16 2.56 10.92 -3.87
N GLN A 17 3.85 11.08 -3.57
CA GLN A 17 4.30 11.17 -2.17
C GLN A 17 3.67 12.38 -1.45
N GLN A 18 3.43 13.48 -2.14
CA GLN A 18 2.82 14.67 -1.53
C GLN A 18 1.37 14.37 -1.14
N GLU A 19 0.56 13.86 -2.08
CA GLU A 19 -0.87 13.57 -1.83
C GLU A 19 -1.08 12.56 -0.70
N LEU A 20 -0.27 11.50 -0.64
CA LEU A 20 -0.38 10.55 0.46
C LEU A 20 0.09 11.17 1.78
N ALA A 21 1.15 11.98 1.77
CA ALA A 21 1.61 12.66 2.97
C ALA A 21 0.54 13.60 3.53
N ASP A 22 -0.15 14.35 2.67
CA ASP A 22 -1.25 15.24 3.04
C ASP A 22 -2.42 14.45 3.66
N LYS A 23 -2.84 13.35 3.04
CA LYS A 23 -3.89 12.46 3.59
C LYS A 23 -3.52 11.88 4.95
N LEU A 24 -2.24 11.54 5.15
CA LEU A 24 -1.73 10.99 6.40
C LEU A 24 -1.43 12.08 7.45
N GLY A 25 -1.44 13.36 7.07
CA GLY A 25 -1.07 14.48 7.94
C GLY A 25 0.38 14.36 8.42
N ILE A 26 1.29 14.06 7.49
CA ILE A 26 2.75 14.00 7.72
C ILE A 26 3.47 14.78 6.62
N THR A 27 4.77 15.03 6.78
CA THR A 27 5.55 15.68 5.72
C THR A 27 5.91 14.70 4.61
N ARG A 28 6.05 15.20 3.37
CA ARG A 28 6.56 14.42 2.23
C ARG A 28 7.94 13.81 2.51
N GLY A 29 8.83 14.57 3.17
CA GLY A 29 10.16 14.11 3.54
C GLY A 29 10.11 12.91 4.50
N TYR A 30 9.22 12.96 5.50
CA TYR A 30 9.00 11.84 6.41
C TYR A 30 8.43 10.62 5.68
N LEU A 31 7.45 10.79 4.79
CA LEU A 31 6.94 9.70 3.96
C LEU A 31 8.06 9.06 3.12
N SER A 32 8.95 9.86 2.51
CA SER A 32 10.10 9.34 1.75
C SER A 32 11.08 8.53 2.61
N GLN A 33 11.30 8.91 3.88
CA GLN A 33 12.11 8.11 4.81
C GLN A 33 11.43 6.79 5.15
N LEU A 34 10.10 6.81 5.37
CA LEU A 34 9.30 5.60 5.61
C LEU A 34 9.38 4.64 4.42
N GLU A 35 9.17 5.13 3.19
CA GLU A 35 9.19 4.30 1.97
C GLU A 35 10.54 3.65 1.68
N ARG A 36 11.63 4.31 2.07
CA ARG A 36 13.00 3.79 1.95
C ARG A 36 13.40 2.88 3.11
N GLY A 37 12.54 2.70 4.12
CA GLY A 37 12.84 1.90 5.30
C GLY A 37 13.83 2.56 6.27
N LEU A 38 14.15 3.85 6.09
CA LEU A 38 15.04 4.60 6.99
C LEU A 38 14.38 4.90 8.35
N LYS A 39 13.05 4.85 8.39
CA LYS A 39 12.25 4.96 9.61
C LYS A 39 11.16 3.89 9.60
N PRO A 40 10.86 3.26 10.76
CA PRO A 40 9.77 2.31 10.86
C PRO A 40 8.41 3.02 10.70
N VAL A 41 7.45 2.33 10.08
CA VAL A 41 6.11 2.87 9.90
C VAL A 41 5.31 2.67 11.19
N SER A 42 4.95 3.77 11.85
CA SER A 42 4.20 3.73 13.10
C SER A 42 2.78 3.15 12.93
N LEU A 43 2.22 2.62 14.01
CA LEU A 43 0.84 2.11 14.02
C LEU A 43 -0.18 3.20 13.64
N ARG A 44 0.05 4.45 14.07
CA ARG A 44 -0.79 5.60 13.69
C ARG A 44 -0.82 5.83 12.18
N VAL A 45 0.33 5.71 11.51
CA VAL A 45 0.40 5.83 10.05
C VAL A 45 -0.32 4.65 9.38
N GLN A 46 -0.16 3.42 9.90
CA GLN A 46 -0.84 2.24 9.38
C GLN A 46 -2.38 2.36 9.49
N ILE A 47 -2.90 2.83 10.63
CA ILE A 47 -4.34 3.07 10.84
C ILE A 47 -4.86 4.14 9.89
N LYS A 48 -4.14 5.26 9.73
CA LYS A 48 -4.55 6.30 8.79
C LYS A 48 -4.52 5.82 7.34
N LEU A 49 -3.48 5.07 6.96
CA LEU A 49 -3.35 4.48 5.63
C LEU A 49 -4.55 3.59 5.32
N ALA A 50 -4.93 2.70 6.25
CA ALA A 50 -6.06 1.79 6.07
C ALA A 50 -7.37 2.52 5.70
N LYS A 51 -7.61 3.73 6.21
CA LYS A 51 -8.78 4.54 5.86
C LYS A 51 -8.83 4.98 4.40
N TYR A 52 -7.68 5.11 3.75
CA TYR A 52 -7.57 5.59 2.37
C TYR A 52 -7.22 4.50 1.37
N THR A 53 -6.73 3.36 1.87
CA THR A 53 -6.23 2.25 1.06
C THR A 53 -7.02 0.98 1.31
N THR A 54 -8.24 1.09 1.85
CA THR A 54 -9.16 -0.05 1.90
C THR A 54 -9.45 -0.44 0.46
N PRO A 55 -9.09 -1.66 0.02
CA PRO A 55 -9.56 -2.15 -1.26
C PRO A 55 -11.08 -2.05 -1.26
N LYS A 56 -11.68 -1.42 -2.29
CA LYS A 56 -13.07 -1.78 -2.60
C LYS A 56 -13.08 -3.31 -2.68
N ARG A 57 -14.01 -3.95 -1.98
CA ARG A 57 -14.12 -5.42 -1.81
C ARG A 57 -13.76 -6.17 -3.10
N ASP A 58 -14.25 -5.64 -4.21
CA ASP A 58 -14.00 -6.03 -5.60
C ASP A 58 -12.53 -6.30 -5.96
N LEU A 59 -11.57 -5.52 -5.45
CA LEU A 59 -10.16 -5.71 -5.77
C LEU A 59 -9.56 -6.92 -5.06
N ILE A 60 -9.90 -7.15 -3.78
CA ILE A 60 -9.40 -8.33 -3.06
C ILE A 60 -9.94 -9.58 -3.76
N ASP A 61 -11.24 -9.57 -4.09
CA ASP A 61 -11.90 -10.66 -4.80
C ASP A 61 -11.25 -10.88 -6.18
N THR A 62 -10.93 -9.81 -6.91
CA THR A 62 -10.22 -9.90 -8.20
C THR A 62 -8.80 -10.47 -8.05
N LEU A 63 -8.05 -10.05 -7.03
CA LEU A 63 -6.69 -10.53 -6.81
C LEU A 63 -6.65 -12.00 -6.36
N ASP A 64 -7.64 -12.45 -5.59
CA ASP A 64 -7.77 -13.84 -5.19
C ASP A 64 -8.19 -14.72 -6.38
N GLN A 65 -9.09 -14.24 -7.24
CA GLN A 65 -9.42 -14.91 -8.50
C GLN A 65 -8.19 -15.05 -9.42
N LEU A 66 -7.40 -13.98 -9.58
CA LEU A 66 -6.18 -14.01 -10.39
C LEU A 66 -5.12 -14.98 -9.85
N LYS A 67 -4.96 -15.05 -8.52
CA LYS A 67 -4.06 -16.05 -7.91
C LYS A 67 -4.50 -17.48 -8.23
N ASN A 68 -5.80 -17.75 -8.13
CA ASN A 68 -6.35 -19.08 -8.41
C ASN A 68 -6.20 -19.48 -9.87
N LEU A 69 -6.29 -18.53 -10.81
CA LEU A 69 -6.06 -18.76 -12.24
C LEU A 69 -4.58 -19.06 -12.56
N THR A 70 -3.65 -18.34 -11.94
CA THR A 70 -2.22 -18.58 -12.16
C THR A 70 -1.68 -19.86 -11.52
N GLN A 71 -2.42 -20.46 -10.57
CA GLN A 71 -2.07 -21.74 -9.95
C GLN A 71 -2.60 -22.94 -10.76
N SER A 72 -3.70 -22.79 -11.50
CA SER A 72 -4.19 -23.86 -12.39
C SER A 72 -3.29 -24.06 -13.62
N GLU A 73 -2.65 -23.01 -14.12
CA GLU A 73 -1.75 -23.10 -15.29
C GLU A 73 -0.39 -23.76 -14.99
N LYS A 74 -0.02 -23.91 -13.71
CA LYS A 74 1.24 -24.58 -13.30
C LYS A 74 1.07 -26.07 -12.98
N SER A 75 -0.14 -26.61 -13.07
CA SER A 75 -0.45 -28.00 -12.74
C SER A 75 -0.87 -28.83 -13.97
N SER A 76 -0.61 -28.34 -15.20
CA SER A 76 -0.81 -29.05 -16.47
C SER A 76 0.50 -29.19 -17.22
#